data_AF-A0A348UVQ8-F1
#
_entry.id   AF-A0A348UVQ8-F1
#
_cell.length_a   1.000
_cell.length_b   1.000
_cell.length_c   1.000
_cell.angle_alpha   90.00
_cell.angle_beta   90.00
_cell.angle_gamma   90.00
#
_symmetry.space_group_name_H-M   'P 1'
#
loop_
_entity.id
_entity.type
_entity.pdbx_description
1 polymer ?
#
loop_
_entity_poly.entity_id
_entity_poly.type
_entity_poly.pdbx_seq_one_letter_code
_entity_poly.pdbx_strand_id
1 'polypeptide(L)'
;ELGGPNAKGSNLNIPLPPGTSTEGYLYVIENCVLPVLAEFKPDLVVNSAGQDNHYTDPLTNMNFSAQGYARLTSMLKPDIAVLEGGYAIEGALPYVNLGIILAMAGIDYSGVVEPNYNPEKLKQSESITDKIKQTCDQIMRYWNQRHQMREAAGEPGQIVTRHREVFYDTDNIFERQKEKIRVCRDCGGSFEVDSKAAPGYHILGVHIPINACKACREQGYAFYDQADKSKYQRIYLQDRTKDLYEVKS
;
A
#
# COMPACT_ATOMS: atom_id res chain seq x y z
N GLU A 1 -1.62 7.96 4.94
CA GLU A 1 -2.91 7.36 5.37
C GLU A 1 -2.64 6.12 6.24
N LEU A 2 -3.57 5.70 7.13
CA LEU A 2 -3.39 4.57 8.05
C LEU A 2 -4.46 3.48 7.92
N GLY A 3 -5.07 3.34 6.73
CA GLY A 3 -6.19 2.43 6.50
C GLY A 3 -7.56 3.05 6.82
N GLY A 4 -8.61 2.37 6.33
CA GLY A 4 -10.01 2.74 6.54
C GLY A 4 -10.53 2.38 7.94
N PRO A 5 -11.80 2.69 8.26
CA PRO A 5 -12.36 2.47 9.60
C PRO A 5 -12.22 1.03 10.13
N ASN A 6 -12.34 0.03 9.24
CA ASN A 6 -12.23 -1.38 9.61
C ASN A 6 -10.80 -1.94 9.65
N ALA A 7 -9.82 -1.16 9.18
CA ALA A 7 -8.43 -1.58 9.01
C ALA A 7 -7.44 -0.50 9.51
N LYS A 8 -7.86 0.30 10.50
CA LYS A 8 -7.05 1.41 11.00
C LYS A 8 -5.78 0.86 11.67
N GLY A 9 -4.63 1.43 11.30
CA GLY A 9 -3.32 0.98 11.75
C GLY A 9 -2.79 -0.26 11.03
N SER A 10 -3.50 -0.78 10.03
CA SER A 10 -3.06 -1.92 9.20
C SER A 10 -2.36 -1.50 7.91
N ASN A 11 -2.27 -0.20 7.63
CA ASN A 11 -1.52 0.35 6.50
C ASN A 11 -0.47 1.32 7.02
N LEU A 12 0.81 1.00 6.82
CA LEU A 12 1.94 1.81 7.27
C LEU A 12 2.69 2.36 6.06
N ASN A 13 2.62 3.67 5.86
CA ASN A 13 3.39 4.35 4.81
C ASN A 13 4.70 4.87 5.40
N ILE A 14 5.84 4.50 4.81
CA ILE A 14 7.17 4.93 5.28
C ILE A 14 7.78 5.88 4.25
N PRO A 15 7.49 7.20 4.30
CA PRO A 15 8.04 8.14 3.34
C PRO A 15 9.55 8.34 3.59
N LEU A 16 10.35 8.06 2.57
CA LEU A 16 11.81 8.21 2.64
C LEU A 16 12.25 9.48 1.89
N PRO A 17 13.25 10.22 2.41
CA PRO A 17 13.80 11.38 1.72
C PRO A 17 14.49 11.01 0.39
N PRO A 18 14.50 11.90 -0.61
CA PRO A 18 15.42 11.80 -1.74
C PRO A 18 16.88 11.65 -1.26
N GLY A 19 17.66 10.87 -2.00
CA GLY A 19 19.04 10.53 -1.69
C GLY A 19 19.18 9.40 -0.66
N THR A 20 18.07 8.80 -0.22
CA THR A 20 18.15 7.62 0.65
C THR A 20 18.89 6.50 -0.06
N SER A 21 19.94 6.01 0.60
CA SER A 21 20.83 4.98 0.10
C SER A 21 20.46 3.62 0.67
N THR A 22 21.20 2.58 0.28
CA THR A 22 21.11 1.24 0.86
C THR A 22 21.12 1.24 2.39
N GLU A 23 21.92 2.08 3.05
CA GLU A 23 21.92 2.19 4.51
C GLU A 23 20.53 2.52 5.08
N GLY A 24 19.86 3.53 4.52
CA GLY A 24 18.55 3.97 5.00
C GLY A 24 17.45 2.94 4.78
N TYR A 25 17.44 2.26 3.64
CA TYR A 25 16.49 1.17 3.38
C TYR A 25 16.67 0.01 4.35
N LEU A 26 17.92 -0.40 4.60
CA LEU A 26 18.20 -1.50 5.52
C LEU A 26 17.85 -1.12 6.97
N TYR A 27 18.08 0.13 7.36
CA TYR A 27 17.64 0.65 8.65
C TYR A 27 16.12 0.52 8.82
N VAL A 28 15.35 0.91 7.80
CA VAL A 28 13.87 0.81 7.81
C VAL A 28 13.42 -0.64 7.93
N ILE A 29 14.05 -1.55 7.18
CA ILE A 29 13.71 -2.97 7.24
C ILE A 29 13.95 -3.51 8.64
N GLU A 30 15.12 -3.24 9.21
CA GLU A 30 15.52 -3.75 10.52
C GLU A 30 14.72 -3.16 11.69
N ASN A 31 14.45 -1.85 11.66
CA ASN A 31 13.92 -1.12 12.82
C ASN A 31 12.43 -0.81 12.73
N CYS A 32 11.79 -1.07 11.59
CA CYS A 32 10.37 -0.78 11.39
C CYS A 32 9.65 -1.99 10.78
N VAL A 33 10.08 -2.47 9.61
CA VAL A 33 9.35 -3.53 8.88
C VAL A 33 9.43 -4.88 9.60
N LEU A 34 10.62 -5.38 9.92
CA LEU A 34 10.77 -6.68 10.59
C LEU A 34 10.09 -6.73 11.97
N PRO A 35 10.17 -5.69 12.83
CA PRO A 35 9.39 -5.64 14.07
C PRO A 35 7.88 -5.74 13.83
N VAL A 36 7.36 -5.01 12.84
CA VAL A 36 5.93 -5.08 12.46
C VAL A 36 5.57 -6.49 12.01
N LEU A 37 6.37 -7.11 11.14
CA LEU A 37 6.11 -8.46 10.64
C LEU A 37 6.18 -9.51 11.76
N ALA A 38 7.11 -9.37 12.70
CA ALA A 38 7.26 -10.28 13.84
C ALA A 38 6.02 -10.28 14.75
N GLU A 39 5.37 -9.12 14.92
CA GLU A 39 4.12 -9.01 15.68
C GLU A 39 2.88 -9.36 14.84
N PHE A 40 2.86 -8.98 13.56
CA PHE A 40 1.75 -9.27 12.65
C PHE A 40 1.62 -10.76 12.33
N LYS A 41 2.75 -11.47 12.22
CA LYS A 41 2.85 -12.90 11.90
C LYS A 41 2.06 -13.27 10.63
N PRO A 42 2.46 -12.72 9.46
CA PRO A 42 1.79 -13.04 8.22
C PRO A 42 1.97 -14.52 7.86
N ASP A 43 0.95 -15.12 7.24
CA ASP A 43 1.08 -16.44 6.61
C ASP A 43 1.88 -16.38 5.30
N LEU A 44 1.84 -15.22 4.62
CA LEU A 44 2.52 -14.95 3.35
C LEU A 44 3.05 -13.51 3.32
N VAL A 45 4.26 -13.34 2.80
CA VAL A 45 4.89 -12.05 2.50
C VAL A 45 5.03 -11.89 0.99
N VAL A 46 4.30 -10.94 0.43
CA VAL A 46 4.41 -10.56 -0.99
C VAL A 46 5.14 -9.22 -1.08
N ASN A 47 6.26 -9.21 -1.80
CA ASN A 47 7.05 -8.03 -2.08
C ASN A 47 6.75 -7.50 -3.48
N SER A 48 6.08 -6.35 -3.57
CA SER A 48 5.97 -5.57 -4.80
C SER A 48 7.31 -4.87 -5.03
N ALA A 49 8.19 -5.55 -5.77
CA ALA A 49 9.63 -5.29 -5.86
C ALA A 49 9.96 -4.31 -6.99
N GLY A 50 9.40 -3.10 -6.91
CA GLY A 50 9.75 -1.99 -7.80
C GLY A 50 11.23 -1.62 -7.70
N GLN A 51 11.83 -1.21 -8.82
CA GLN A 51 13.27 -1.02 -8.99
C GLN A 51 13.62 0.42 -9.41
N ASP A 52 12.64 1.31 -9.41
CA ASP A 52 12.77 2.71 -9.80
C ASP A 52 13.49 3.57 -8.75
N ASN A 53 13.69 3.07 -7.53
CA ASN A 53 14.55 3.67 -6.51
C ASN A 53 16.05 3.34 -6.66
N HIS A 54 16.44 2.65 -7.73
CA HIS A 54 17.85 2.40 -8.04
C HIS A 54 18.60 3.71 -8.36
N TYR A 55 19.88 3.80 -8.00
CA TYR A 55 20.68 5.04 -8.15
C TYR A 55 20.92 5.53 -9.58
N THR A 56 20.60 4.71 -10.58
CA THR A 56 20.68 5.08 -12.00
C THR A 56 19.31 5.33 -12.63
N ASP A 57 18.22 5.19 -11.87
CA ASP A 57 16.88 5.41 -12.41
C ASP A 57 16.69 6.89 -12.78
N PRO A 58 16.14 7.19 -13.98
CA PRO A 58 16.00 8.57 -14.43
C PRO A 58 14.80 9.31 -13.82
N LEU A 59 13.86 8.61 -13.18
CA LEU A 59 12.60 9.20 -12.71
C LEU A 59 12.64 9.53 -11.22
N THR A 60 13.41 8.80 -10.43
CA THR A 60 13.51 9.03 -8.99
C THR A 60 14.90 9.55 -8.59
N ASN A 61 14.98 10.11 -7.39
CA ASN A 61 16.22 10.65 -6.84
C ASN A 61 16.67 9.84 -5.62
N MET A 62 16.73 8.51 -5.74
CA MET A 62 17.15 7.59 -4.67
C MET A 62 18.54 7.02 -4.97
N ASN A 63 19.24 6.51 -3.96
CA ASN A 63 20.61 6.00 -4.08
C ASN A 63 20.70 4.49 -3.74
N PHE A 64 19.70 3.70 -4.12
CA PHE A 64 19.64 2.28 -3.77
C PHE A 64 20.41 1.42 -4.79
N SER A 65 21.17 0.44 -4.30
CA SER A 65 21.97 -0.46 -5.15
C SER A 65 21.37 -1.87 -5.23
N ALA A 66 21.75 -2.63 -6.25
CA ALA A 66 21.44 -4.04 -6.46
C ALA A 66 21.82 -4.91 -5.25
N GLN A 67 23.00 -4.70 -4.66
CA GLN A 67 23.34 -5.34 -3.38
C GLN A 67 22.38 -4.96 -2.25
N GLY A 68 21.91 -3.71 -2.23
CA GLY A 68 20.89 -3.26 -1.32
C GLY A 68 19.58 -4.04 -1.47
N TYR A 69 19.09 -4.22 -2.70
CA TYR A 69 17.90 -5.06 -2.97
C TYR A 69 18.10 -6.51 -2.52
N ALA A 70 19.26 -7.11 -2.83
CA ALA A 70 19.56 -8.48 -2.45
C ALA A 70 19.58 -8.65 -0.92
N ARG A 71 20.21 -7.72 -0.19
CA ARG A 71 20.24 -7.74 1.27
C ARG A 71 18.87 -7.47 1.89
N LEU A 72 18.12 -6.51 1.37
CA LEU A 72 16.74 -6.25 1.79
C LEU A 72 15.88 -7.51 1.61
N THR A 73 15.98 -8.15 0.45
CA THR A 73 15.23 -9.38 0.12
C THR A 73 15.62 -10.53 1.06
N SER A 74 16.91 -10.69 1.35
CA SER A 74 17.42 -11.72 2.28
C SER A 74 16.93 -11.50 3.72
N MET A 75 16.78 -10.25 4.13
CA MET A 75 16.23 -9.89 5.44
C MET A 75 14.71 -10.10 5.49
N LEU A 76 14.00 -9.64 4.46
CA LEU A 76 12.54 -9.70 4.37
C LEU A 76 12.03 -11.14 4.20
N LYS A 77 12.79 -11.99 3.49
CA LYS A 77 12.43 -13.37 3.12
C LYS A 77 11.00 -13.47 2.54
N PRO A 78 10.70 -12.73 1.46
CA PRO A 78 9.38 -12.79 0.87
C PRO A 78 9.11 -14.17 0.26
N ASP A 79 7.87 -14.63 0.36
CA ASP A 79 7.41 -15.84 -0.32
C ASP A 79 7.26 -15.60 -1.83
N ILE A 80 6.86 -14.37 -2.21
CA ILE A 80 6.64 -13.96 -3.59
C ILE A 80 7.25 -12.57 -3.79
N ALA A 81 8.05 -12.41 -4.83
CA ALA A 81 8.48 -11.10 -5.33
C ALA A 81 7.86 -10.85 -6.71
N VAL A 82 7.23 -9.70 -6.88
CA VAL A 82 6.57 -9.28 -8.13
C VAL A 82 7.30 -8.05 -8.66
N LEU A 83 7.81 -8.12 -9.89
CA LEU A 83 8.44 -6.98 -10.55
C LEU A 83 7.40 -5.90 -10.86
N GLU A 84 7.74 -4.63 -10.59
CA GLU A 84 6.90 -3.46 -10.87
C GLU A 84 7.64 -2.46 -11.77
N GLY A 85 7.76 -1.19 -11.36
CA GLY A 85 8.54 -0.15 -12.04
C GLY A 85 10.05 -0.41 -12.01
N GLY A 86 10.77 0.39 -12.80
CA GLY A 86 12.22 0.31 -12.96
C GLY A 86 12.61 0.62 -14.39
N TYR A 87 13.26 1.77 -14.60
CA TYR A 87 13.40 2.37 -15.94
C TYR A 87 14.86 2.46 -16.39
N ALA A 88 15.81 2.15 -15.52
CA ALA A 88 17.21 1.95 -15.87
C ALA A 88 17.47 0.53 -16.41
N ILE A 89 17.07 0.30 -17.67
CA ILE A 89 17.01 -1.03 -18.30
C ILE A 89 18.35 -1.76 -18.27
N GLU A 90 19.46 -1.10 -18.62
CA GLU A 90 20.76 -1.75 -18.72
C GLU A 90 21.60 -1.61 -17.43
N GLY A 91 21.45 -0.47 -16.75
CA GLY A 91 22.26 -0.10 -15.59
C GLY A 91 21.78 -0.67 -14.26
N ALA A 92 20.52 -1.09 -14.15
CA ALA A 92 19.89 -1.54 -12.91
C ALA A 92 19.24 -2.91 -13.04
N LEU A 93 18.25 -3.06 -13.93
CA LEU A 93 17.34 -4.21 -13.92
C LEU A 93 18.02 -5.58 -13.91
N PRO A 94 19.08 -5.86 -14.72
CA PRO A 94 19.71 -7.18 -14.73
C PRO A 94 20.37 -7.52 -13.39
N TYR A 95 21.01 -6.53 -12.77
CA TYR A 95 21.71 -6.69 -11.50
C TYR A 95 20.73 -6.79 -10.33
N VAL A 96 19.70 -5.94 -10.30
CA VAL A 96 18.68 -5.96 -9.27
C VAL A 96 17.89 -7.28 -9.32
N ASN A 97 17.44 -7.71 -10.50
CA ASN A 97 16.73 -8.98 -10.66
C ASN A 97 17.61 -10.17 -10.25
N LEU A 98 18.87 -10.22 -10.69
CA LEU A 98 19.79 -11.27 -10.29
C LEU A 98 19.99 -11.29 -8.77
N GLY A 99 20.19 -10.12 -8.15
CA GLY A 99 20.35 -9.98 -6.71
C GLY A 99 19.13 -10.48 -5.92
N ILE A 100 17.92 -10.13 -6.34
CA ILE A 100 16.66 -10.60 -5.72
C ILE A 100 16.53 -12.12 -5.88
N ILE A 101 16.76 -12.67 -7.08
CA ILE A 101 16.63 -14.11 -7.35
C ILE A 101 17.62 -14.91 -6.49
N LEU A 102 18.89 -14.50 -6.45
CA LEU A 102 19.91 -15.17 -5.65
C LEU A 102 19.59 -15.09 -4.15
N ALA A 103 19.14 -13.92 -3.67
CA ALA A 103 18.71 -13.74 -2.28
C ALA A 103 17.54 -14.66 -1.90
N MET A 104 16.51 -14.75 -2.75
CA MET A 104 15.37 -15.66 -2.52
C MET A 104 15.79 -17.13 -2.56
N ALA A 105 16.74 -17.49 -3.43
CA ALA A 105 17.28 -18.84 -3.52
C ALA A 105 18.27 -19.20 -2.39
N GLY A 106 18.65 -18.24 -1.53
CA GLY A 106 19.67 -18.44 -0.50
C GLY A 106 21.07 -18.66 -1.09
N ILE A 107 21.32 -18.16 -2.30
CA ILE A 107 22.61 -18.26 -3.01
C ILE A 107 23.41 -16.98 -2.77
N ASP A 108 24.73 -17.11 -2.69
CA ASP A 108 25.63 -15.96 -2.57
C ASP A 108 25.44 -14.97 -3.74
N TYR A 109 25.17 -13.72 -3.38
CA TYR A 109 24.99 -12.59 -4.28
C TYR A 109 26.12 -11.56 -4.16
N SER A 110 27.21 -11.88 -3.44
CA SER A 110 28.34 -10.96 -3.24
C SER A 110 28.96 -10.45 -4.55
N GLY A 111 28.91 -11.27 -5.61
CA GLY A 111 29.38 -10.91 -6.95
C GLY A 111 28.42 -10.06 -7.77
N VAL A 112 27.20 -9.78 -7.30
CA VAL A 112 26.26 -8.91 -7.99
C VAL A 112 26.62 -7.46 -7.69
N VAL A 113 27.35 -6.86 -8.63
CA VAL A 113 27.80 -5.47 -8.54
C VAL A 113 27.60 -4.78 -9.87
N GLU A 114 26.96 -3.61 -9.82
CA GLU A 114 26.73 -2.79 -10.99
C GLU A 114 28.05 -2.17 -11.49
N PRO A 115 28.25 -2.00 -12.82
CA PRO A 115 29.54 -1.59 -13.38
C PRO A 115 30.03 -0.22 -12.87
N ASN A 116 29.10 0.68 -12.56
CA ASN A 116 29.38 2.04 -12.11
C ASN A 116 29.14 2.24 -10.60
N TYR A 117 29.03 1.15 -9.84
CA TYR A 117 28.80 1.23 -8.40
C TYR A 117 29.96 1.94 -7.70
N ASN A 118 29.63 2.99 -6.93
CA ASN A 118 30.60 3.70 -6.10
C ASN A 118 29.96 4.03 -4.75
N PRO A 119 30.33 3.33 -3.67
CA PRO A 119 29.69 3.51 -2.36
C PRO A 119 29.86 4.91 -1.79
N GLU A 120 30.99 5.57 -2.03
CA GLU A 120 31.25 6.92 -1.52
C GLU A 120 30.34 7.97 -2.17
N LYS A 121 30.01 7.80 -3.45
CA LYS A 121 29.09 8.70 -4.16
C LYS A 121 27.63 8.49 -3.78
N LEU A 122 27.27 7.28 -3.38
CA LEU A 122 25.89 6.92 -3.04
C LEU A 122 25.54 7.15 -1.57
N LYS A 123 26.53 7.54 -0.76
CA LYS A 123 26.35 7.78 0.66
C LYS A 123 25.31 8.86 0.92
N GLN A 124 24.29 8.52 1.72
CA GLN A 124 23.31 9.49 2.19
C GLN A 124 23.92 10.44 3.24
N SER A 125 23.36 11.64 3.38
CA SER A 125 23.79 12.58 4.42
C SER A 125 23.29 12.16 5.80
N GLU A 126 23.95 12.62 6.87
CA GLU A 126 23.50 12.39 8.24
C GLU A 126 22.07 12.92 8.47
N SER A 127 21.72 14.05 7.86
CA SER A 127 20.36 14.59 7.93
C SER A 127 19.31 13.66 7.32
N ILE A 128 19.64 12.93 6.24
CA ILE A 128 18.76 11.90 5.68
C ILE A 128 18.61 10.75 6.68
N THR A 129 19.72 10.29 7.25
CA THR A 129 19.72 9.23 8.28
C THR A 129 18.83 9.60 9.47
N ASP A 130 18.95 10.82 10.02
CA ASP A 130 18.16 11.26 11.15
C ASP A 130 16.66 11.35 10.82
N LYS A 131 16.31 11.83 9.62
CA LYS A 131 14.92 11.85 9.15
C LYS A 131 14.34 10.44 9.04
N ILE A 132 15.10 9.48 8.52
CA ILE A 132 14.66 8.08 8.42
C ILE A 132 14.38 7.49 9.80
N LYS A 133 15.26 7.76 10.79
CA LYS A 133 15.06 7.33 12.18
C LYS A 133 13.77 7.90 12.76
N GLN A 134 13.57 9.22 12.62
CA GLN A 134 12.35 9.89 13.07
C GLN A 134 11.09 9.34 12.39
N THR A 135 11.16 9.03 11.09
CA THR A 135 10.07 8.37 10.36
C THR A 135 9.79 7.00 10.97
N CYS A 136 10.80 6.15 11.17
CA CYS A 136 10.62 4.83 11.77
C CYS A 136 10.00 4.91 13.17
N ASP A 137 10.47 5.82 14.02
CA ASP A 137 9.92 6.04 15.36
C ASP A 137 8.45 6.47 15.31
N GLN A 138 8.08 7.32 14.34
CA GLN A 138 6.71 7.73 14.14
C GLN A 138 5.82 6.58 13.67
N ILE A 139 6.31 5.73 12.77
CA ILE A 139 5.57 4.56 12.28
C ILE A 139 5.40 3.52 13.37
N MET A 140 6.43 3.24 14.16
CA MET A 140 6.34 2.33 15.30
C MET A 140 5.37 2.84 16.38
N ARG A 141 5.30 4.16 16.60
CA ARG A 141 4.25 4.74 17.46
C ARG A 141 2.84 4.45 16.93
N TYR A 142 2.60 4.61 15.64
CA TYR A 142 1.30 4.26 15.05
C TYR A 142 1.00 2.77 15.15
N TRP A 143 2.00 1.92 14.90
CA TRP A 143 1.86 0.48 15.03
C TRP A 143 1.50 0.06 16.46
N ASN A 144 2.16 0.65 17.47
CA ASN A 144 1.88 0.34 18.88
C ASN A 144 0.49 0.81 19.32
N GLN A 145 -0.04 1.88 18.72
CA GLN A 145 -1.36 2.44 19.03
C GLN A 145 -2.49 1.84 18.17
N ARG A 146 -2.18 0.95 17.22
CA ARG A 146 -3.13 0.50 16.17
C ARG A 146 -4.46 -0.04 16.71
N HIS A 147 -4.46 -0.77 17.82
CA HIS A 147 -5.68 -1.31 18.43
C HIS A 147 -6.58 -0.19 18.97
N GLN A 148 -5.99 0.79 19.66
CA GLN A 148 -6.72 1.98 20.14
C GLN A 148 -7.26 2.80 18.96
N MET A 149 -6.46 2.95 17.90
CA MET A 149 -6.89 3.64 16.68
C MET A 149 -8.04 2.92 15.98
N ARG A 150 -8.05 1.58 15.99
CA ARG A 150 -9.12 0.75 15.42
C ARG A 150 -10.42 0.90 16.21
N GLU A 151 -10.34 0.92 17.54
CA GLU A 151 -11.51 1.15 18.39
C GLU A 151 -12.07 2.57 18.23
N ALA A 152 -11.20 3.58 18.24
CA ALA A 152 -11.58 4.97 18.01
C ALA A 152 -12.18 5.24 16.61
N ALA A 153 -12.00 4.33 15.65
CA ALA A 153 -12.53 4.49 14.30
C ALA A 153 -14.05 4.27 14.19
N GLY A 154 -14.69 3.70 15.22
CA GLY A 154 -16.14 3.53 15.31
C GLY A 154 -16.55 2.20 15.94
N GLU A 155 -17.82 2.11 16.31
CA GLU A 155 -18.41 0.94 16.99
C GLU A 155 -18.95 -0.10 15.99
N PRO A 156 -18.89 -1.41 16.29
CA PRO A 156 -19.45 -2.44 15.42
C PRO A 156 -20.91 -2.17 15.02
N GLY A 157 -21.19 -2.17 13.72
CA GLY A 157 -22.51 -1.88 13.15
C GLY A 157 -22.79 -0.40 12.87
N GLN A 158 -21.98 0.51 13.40
CA GLN A 158 -22.05 1.94 13.07
C GLN A 158 -21.76 2.16 11.58
N ILE A 159 -22.47 3.10 10.95
CA ILE A 159 -22.14 3.59 9.61
C ILE A 159 -21.31 4.86 9.75
N VAL A 160 -20.03 4.77 9.41
CA VAL A 160 -19.11 5.91 9.40
C VAL A 160 -19.13 6.52 8.01
N THR A 161 -19.26 7.85 7.93
CA THR A 161 -19.18 8.60 6.68
C THR A 161 -17.85 9.33 6.60
N ARG A 162 -17.18 9.29 5.45
CA ARG A 162 -15.99 10.10 5.18
C ARG A 162 -16.04 10.71 3.78
N HIS A 163 -15.29 11.79 3.60
CA HIS A 163 -15.18 12.53 2.35
C HIS A 163 -13.75 12.45 1.83
N ARG A 164 -13.59 12.27 0.52
CA ARG A 164 -12.29 12.29 -0.15
C ARG A 164 -12.38 13.12 -1.42
N GLU A 165 -11.27 13.74 -1.76
CA GLU A 165 -11.05 14.33 -3.08
C GLU A 165 -9.84 13.62 -3.68
N VAL A 166 -10.01 13.08 -4.89
CA VAL A 166 -8.99 12.32 -5.61
C VAL A 166 -8.73 13.01 -6.94
N PHE A 167 -7.46 13.27 -7.23
CA PHE A 167 -7.03 13.81 -8.50
C PHE A 167 -6.26 12.74 -9.27
N TYR A 168 -6.76 12.42 -10.47
CA TYR A 168 -6.12 11.50 -11.40
C TYR A 168 -5.39 12.35 -12.44
N ASP A 169 -4.07 12.42 -12.33
CA ASP A 169 -3.19 13.24 -13.16
C ASP A 169 -3.14 12.78 -14.62
N THR A 170 -3.23 11.46 -14.85
CA THR A 170 -3.13 10.84 -16.17
C THR A 170 -4.22 11.32 -17.12
N ASP A 171 -5.46 11.43 -16.62
CA ASP A 171 -6.63 11.84 -17.38
C ASP A 171 -7.14 13.25 -16.99
N ASN A 172 -6.44 13.92 -16.08
CA ASN A 172 -6.83 15.21 -15.49
C ASN A 172 -8.26 15.21 -14.92
N ILE A 173 -8.60 14.14 -14.17
CA ILE A 173 -9.93 13.96 -13.57
C ILE A 173 -9.88 14.38 -12.10
N PHE A 174 -10.82 15.24 -11.71
CA PHE A 174 -11.05 15.55 -10.31
C PHE A 174 -12.31 14.85 -9.81
N GLU A 175 -12.18 13.99 -8.81
CA GLU A 175 -13.25 13.20 -8.25
C GLU A 175 -13.50 13.58 -6.79
N ARG A 176 -14.77 13.77 -6.44
CA ARG A 176 -15.23 13.90 -5.05
C ARG A 176 -16.00 12.65 -4.66
N GLN A 177 -15.58 12.04 -3.56
CA GLN A 177 -16.21 10.83 -3.03
C GLN A 177 -16.80 11.11 -1.64
N LYS A 178 -18.03 10.64 -1.43
CA LYS A 178 -18.62 10.46 -0.11
C LYS A 178 -18.80 8.97 0.12
N GLU A 179 -18.04 8.44 1.07
CA GLU A 179 -18.05 7.02 1.38
C GLU A 179 -18.83 6.78 2.67
N LYS A 180 -19.72 5.77 2.68
CA LYS A 180 -20.29 5.23 3.92
C LYS A 180 -19.80 3.81 4.13
N ILE A 181 -19.26 3.54 5.31
CA ILE A 181 -18.61 2.27 5.64
C ILE A 181 -19.29 1.72 6.88
N ARG A 182 -19.79 0.48 6.80
CA ARG A 182 -20.26 -0.24 7.98
C ARG A 182 -19.06 -0.72 8.78
N VAL A 183 -18.96 -0.27 10.01
CA VAL A 183 -17.90 -0.72 10.91
C VAL A 183 -18.13 -2.19 11.30
N CYS A 184 -17.10 -3.02 11.17
CA CYS A 184 -17.14 -4.44 11.50
C CYS A 184 -15.78 -4.90 12.03
N ARG A 185 -15.79 -5.79 13.03
CA ARG A 185 -14.57 -6.40 13.58
C ARG A 185 -14.30 -7.79 13.03
N ASP A 186 -15.30 -8.42 12.43
CA ASP A 186 -15.23 -9.79 11.88
C ASP A 186 -14.87 -9.83 10.39
N CYS A 187 -15.08 -8.74 9.64
CA CYS A 187 -14.76 -8.66 8.22
C CYS A 187 -14.40 -7.23 7.78
N GLY A 188 -14.09 -7.04 6.50
CA GLY A 188 -13.73 -5.73 5.94
C GLY A 188 -14.85 -4.66 5.99
N GLY A 189 -16.09 -5.08 6.26
CA GLY A 189 -17.28 -4.23 6.26
C GLY A 189 -17.76 -3.89 4.85
N SER A 190 -19.07 -3.82 4.66
CA SER A 190 -19.63 -3.29 3.42
C SER A 190 -19.46 -1.78 3.36
N PHE A 191 -19.32 -1.26 2.15
CA PHE A 191 -19.27 0.19 1.95
C PHE A 191 -19.93 0.61 0.65
N GLU A 192 -20.43 1.84 0.63
CA GLU A 192 -20.87 2.54 -0.57
C GLU A 192 -19.98 3.76 -0.82
N VAL A 193 -19.75 4.07 -2.09
CA VAL A 193 -18.99 5.22 -2.59
C VAL A 193 -19.90 6.00 -3.51
N ASP A 194 -20.39 7.15 -3.04
CA ASP A 194 -21.03 8.17 -3.86
C ASP A 194 -19.93 9.00 -4.50
N SER A 195 -19.75 8.86 -5.81
CA SER A 195 -18.62 9.43 -6.56
C SER A 195 -19.12 10.40 -7.63
N LYS A 196 -18.53 11.59 -7.66
CA LYS A 196 -18.79 12.60 -8.67
C LYS A 196 -17.47 13.10 -9.27
N ALA A 197 -17.28 12.90 -10.56
CA ALA A 197 -16.09 13.34 -11.30
C ALA A 197 -16.37 14.62 -12.13
N ALA A 198 -15.33 15.42 -12.36
CA ALA A 198 -15.35 16.57 -13.27
C ALA A 198 -14.18 16.48 -14.28
N PRO A 199 -14.46 16.57 -15.60
CA PRO A 199 -15.77 16.44 -16.25
C PRO A 199 -16.25 14.98 -16.16
N GLY A 200 -17.46 14.71 -15.67
CA GLY A 200 -17.80 13.30 -15.51
C GLY A 200 -19.15 12.94 -14.91
N TYR A 201 -19.20 11.67 -14.56
CA TYR A 201 -20.37 10.96 -14.08
C TYR A 201 -20.57 11.16 -12.57
N HIS A 202 -21.83 11.04 -12.13
CA HIS A 202 -22.24 10.88 -10.75
C HIS A 202 -22.79 9.46 -10.59
N ILE A 203 -22.03 8.61 -9.91
CA ILE A 203 -22.33 7.19 -9.73
C ILE A 203 -22.34 6.82 -8.24
N LEU A 204 -22.98 5.70 -7.93
CA LEU A 204 -22.87 5.06 -6.62
C LEU A 204 -22.29 3.65 -6.81
N GLY A 205 -21.20 3.34 -6.14
CA GLY A 205 -20.64 1.99 -6.09
C GLY A 205 -20.83 1.37 -4.71
N VAL A 206 -21.43 0.18 -4.64
CA VAL A 206 -21.59 -0.59 -3.42
C VAL A 206 -20.71 -1.84 -3.48
N HIS A 207 -19.90 -2.07 -2.45
CA HIS A 207 -19.00 -3.21 -2.37
C HIS A 207 -19.28 -4.05 -1.12
N ILE A 208 -19.47 -5.35 -1.34
CA ILE A 208 -19.54 -6.38 -0.31
C ILE A 208 -18.27 -7.24 -0.42
N PRO A 209 -17.37 -7.19 0.58
CA PRO A 209 -16.09 -7.91 0.54
C PRO A 209 -16.23 -9.43 0.46
N ILE A 210 -15.20 -10.11 -0.04
CA ILE A 210 -15.18 -11.57 -0.23
C ILE A 210 -15.40 -12.36 1.07
N ASN A 211 -14.99 -11.80 2.20
CA ASN A 211 -15.14 -12.39 3.54
C ASN A 211 -16.28 -11.73 4.34
N ALA A 212 -17.25 -11.07 3.69
CA ALA A 212 -18.30 -10.33 4.39
C ALA A 212 -19.17 -11.25 5.25
N CYS A 213 -19.30 -10.88 6.53
CA CYS A 213 -20.24 -11.53 7.44
C CYS A 213 -21.69 -11.26 7.03
N LYS A 214 -22.65 -12.03 7.57
CA LYS A 214 -24.08 -11.90 7.24
C LYS A 214 -24.59 -10.46 7.35
N ALA A 215 -24.30 -9.79 8.46
CA ALA A 215 -24.75 -8.41 8.69
C ALA A 215 -24.15 -7.39 7.72
N CYS A 216 -22.90 -7.59 7.29
CA CYS A 216 -22.28 -6.72 6.27
C CYS A 216 -22.85 -6.97 4.88
N ARG A 217 -23.16 -8.23 4.53
CA ARG A 217 -23.87 -8.53 3.27
C ARG A 217 -25.24 -7.87 3.24
N GLU A 218 -26.03 -8.04 4.30
CA GLU A 218 -27.36 -7.42 4.44
C GLU A 218 -27.28 -5.89 4.34
N GLN A 219 -26.31 -5.27 5.01
CA GLN A 219 -26.11 -3.82 4.90
C GLN A 219 -25.69 -3.38 3.50
N GLY A 220 -24.86 -4.16 2.81
CA GLY A 220 -24.47 -3.86 1.42
C GLY A 220 -25.67 -3.89 0.48
N TYR A 221 -26.53 -4.92 0.57
CA TYR A 221 -27.78 -4.92 -0.19
C TYR A 221 -28.70 -3.76 0.21
N ALA A 222 -28.77 -3.41 1.50
CA ALA A 222 -29.55 -2.26 1.94
C ALA A 222 -29.04 -0.93 1.34
N PHE A 223 -27.71 -0.72 1.26
CA PHE A 223 -27.14 0.44 0.55
C PHE A 223 -27.58 0.47 -0.92
N TYR A 224 -27.50 -0.67 -1.61
CA TYR A 224 -27.84 -0.78 -3.01
C TYR A 224 -29.35 -0.60 -3.30
N ASP A 225 -30.22 -1.11 -2.43
CA ASP A 225 -31.67 -1.08 -2.61
C ASP A 225 -32.29 0.26 -2.21
N GLN A 226 -31.69 0.97 -1.24
CA GLN A 226 -32.14 2.30 -0.80
C GLN A 226 -31.58 3.43 -1.67
N ALA A 227 -30.69 3.13 -2.62
CA ALA A 227 -30.10 4.11 -3.50
C ALA A 227 -31.16 4.77 -4.41
N ASP A 228 -31.16 6.11 -4.41
CA ASP A 228 -32.09 6.91 -5.20
C ASP A 228 -31.66 6.98 -6.67
N LYS A 229 -32.36 6.23 -7.53
CA LYS A 229 -32.09 6.17 -8.98
C LYS A 229 -32.16 7.53 -9.68
N SER A 230 -32.87 8.51 -9.12
CA SER A 230 -32.94 9.85 -9.74
C SER A 230 -31.64 10.66 -9.57
N LYS A 231 -30.78 10.28 -8.61
CA LYS A 231 -29.53 11.01 -8.29
C LYS A 231 -28.32 10.52 -9.06
N TYR A 232 -28.29 9.24 -9.40
CA TYR A 232 -27.11 8.59 -9.98
C TYR A 232 -27.40 8.17 -11.40
N GLN A 233 -26.43 8.35 -12.29
CA GLN A 233 -26.56 7.87 -13.66
C GLN A 233 -26.46 6.35 -13.72
N ARG A 234 -25.68 5.75 -12.81
CA ARG A 234 -25.58 4.32 -12.59
C ARG A 234 -25.30 4.02 -11.12
N ILE A 235 -25.88 2.92 -10.66
CA ILE A 235 -25.64 2.38 -9.32
C ILE A 235 -25.12 0.96 -9.50
N TYR A 236 -23.92 0.70 -8.98
CA TYR A 236 -23.23 -0.58 -9.09
C TYR A 236 -23.26 -1.33 -7.76
N LEU A 237 -23.43 -2.64 -7.82
CA LEU A 237 -23.21 -3.55 -6.70
C LEU A 237 -22.18 -4.61 -7.11
N GLN A 238 -21.14 -4.77 -6.31
CA GLN A 238 -20.23 -5.90 -6.38
C GLN A 238 -20.33 -6.72 -5.09
N ASP A 239 -20.92 -7.91 -5.18
CA ASP A 239 -20.92 -8.91 -4.11
C ASP A 239 -19.89 -9.99 -4.38
N ARG A 240 -18.72 -9.83 -3.76
CA ARG A 240 -17.60 -10.77 -3.87
C ARG A 240 -17.86 -12.10 -3.17
N THR A 241 -18.87 -12.20 -2.30
CA THR A 241 -19.21 -13.47 -1.63
C THR A 241 -19.97 -14.43 -2.55
N LYS A 242 -20.56 -13.91 -3.63
CA LYS A 242 -21.32 -14.67 -4.62
C LYS A 242 -20.79 -14.50 -6.05
N ASP A 243 -19.68 -13.79 -6.21
CA ASP A 243 -19.17 -13.35 -7.52
C ASP A 243 -20.24 -12.67 -8.38
N LEU A 244 -21.07 -11.83 -7.73
CA LEU A 244 -22.21 -11.16 -8.34
C LEU A 244 -21.88 -9.70 -8.62
N TYR A 245 -22.26 -9.24 -9.81
CA TYR A 245 -22.15 -7.84 -10.22
C TYR A 245 -23.48 -7.36 -10.82
N GLU A 246 -24.08 -6.33 -10.24
CA GLU A 246 -25.37 -5.78 -10.69
C GLU A 246 -25.27 -4.27 -10.97
N VAL A 247 -26.10 -3.79 -11.91
CA VAL A 247 -26.16 -2.38 -12.30
C VAL A 247 -27.61 -1.94 -12.38
N LYS A 248 -27.95 -0.83 -11.69
CA LYS A 248 -29.21 -0.11 -11.84
C LYS A 248 -28.94 1.19 -12.61
N SER A 249 -29.88 1.54 -13.48
CA SER A 249 -30.02 2.85 -14.12
C SER A 249 -31.16 3.63 -13.49
#